data_AF-A0A352T6D7-F1
#
_entry.id   AF-A0A352T6D7-F1
#
_cell.length_a   1.000
_cell.length_b   1.000
_cell.length_c   1.000
_cell.angle_alpha   90.00
_cell.angle_beta   90.00
_cell.angle_gamma   90.00
#
_symmetry.space_group_name_H-M   'P 1'
#
loop_
_entity.id
_entity.type
_entity.pdbx_description
1 polymer ?
#
loop_
_entity_poly.entity_id
_entity_poly.type
_entity_poly.pdbx_seq_one_letter_code
_entity_poly.pdbx_strand_id
1 'polypeptide(L)'
;MDNSVVIKGNKNGIAVKMDASVSFDELKDMIRDKFTASAKFFNNAALALSLEGRELSDTQEKEIMDIISEVTDINIVCLIDHDEERDLIYQRAVADAMNNKNKHDVTAEIMGKEIEVPAQPLCQFYKGTLRSGQVLETESSVVILGDVNPGGKVVACGNVIVLGSLKGNIFAGANGNENAFVVALDMEPMQIKIADIIARCSDSSPVRKKLKVKTKQPVQPKIAYVYEGNIYVEDFEQNVLEDIHL
;
A
#
# COMPACT_ATOMS: atom_id res chain seq x y z
N MET A 1 20.43 -33.05 -16.45
CA MET A 1 19.53 -32.72 -15.32
C MET A 1 18.93 -31.39 -15.67
N ASP A 2 17.62 -31.33 -15.90
CA ASP A 2 16.94 -30.07 -16.16
C ASP A 2 17.04 -29.18 -14.92
N ASN A 3 17.61 -27.98 -15.13
CA ASN A 3 17.76 -26.95 -14.12
C ASN A 3 16.64 -25.91 -14.21
N SER A 4 15.52 -26.26 -14.86
CA SER A 4 14.38 -25.37 -15.08
C SER A 4 13.64 -25.02 -13.79
N VAL A 5 13.77 -25.86 -12.76
CA VAL A 5 13.31 -25.58 -11.38
C VAL A 5 14.43 -25.90 -10.40
N VAL A 6 14.86 -24.89 -9.65
CA VAL A 6 15.93 -25.01 -8.65
C VAL A 6 15.45 -24.54 -7.29
N ILE A 7 15.57 -25.41 -6.30
CA ILE A 7 15.28 -25.09 -4.89
C ILE A 7 16.60 -24.70 -4.22
N LYS A 8 16.67 -23.50 -3.65
CA LYS A 8 17.82 -22.99 -2.88
C LYS A 8 17.39 -22.64 -1.47
N GLY A 9 18.04 -23.24 -0.47
CA GLY A 9 17.87 -22.81 0.92
C GLY A 9 18.67 -21.53 1.20
N ASN A 10 18.08 -20.61 1.96
CA ASN A 10 18.76 -19.43 2.49
C ASN A 10 18.57 -19.36 4.02
N LYS A 11 19.14 -18.33 4.69
CA LYS A 11 19.04 -18.20 6.16
C LYS A 11 17.61 -18.00 6.68
N ASN A 12 16.69 -17.55 5.82
CA ASN A 12 15.35 -17.10 6.21
C ASN A 12 14.23 -17.99 5.63
N GLY A 13 14.55 -18.97 4.78
CA GLY A 13 13.56 -19.75 4.04
C GLY A 13 14.15 -20.47 2.82
N ILE A 14 13.31 -20.60 1.77
CA ILE A 14 13.64 -21.29 0.52
C ILE A 14 13.27 -20.38 -0.66
N ALA A 15 14.19 -20.28 -1.62
CA ALA A 15 13.95 -19.68 -2.92
C ALA A 15 13.74 -20.78 -3.97
N VAL A 16 12.66 -20.66 -4.75
CA VAL A 16 12.34 -21.54 -5.88
C VAL A 16 12.55 -20.73 -7.14
N LYS A 17 13.67 -20.99 -7.82
CA LYS A 17 14.00 -20.34 -9.09
C LYS A 17 13.43 -21.17 -10.24
N MET A 18 12.63 -20.52 -11.09
CA MET A 18 11.97 -21.10 -12.26
C MET A 18 12.51 -20.45 -13.54
N ASP A 19 12.70 -21.25 -14.57
CA ASP A 19 13.10 -20.75 -15.89
C ASP A 19 11.89 -20.13 -16.62
N ALA A 20 12.06 -18.88 -17.09
CA ALA A 20 11.03 -18.15 -17.82
C ALA A 20 10.75 -18.72 -19.22
N SER A 21 11.67 -19.50 -19.80
CA SER A 21 11.52 -20.08 -21.14
C SER A 21 10.61 -21.31 -21.19
N VAL A 22 10.27 -21.88 -20.03
CA VAL A 22 9.43 -23.08 -19.91
C VAL A 22 7.97 -22.71 -19.67
N SER A 23 7.05 -23.50 -20.21
CA SER A 23 5.62 -23.27 -20.01
C SER A 23 5.23 -23.46 -18.54
N PHE A 24 4.21 -22.74 -18.09
CA PHE A 24 3.76 -22.83 -16.69
C PHE A 24 3.21 -24.23 -16.36
N ASP A 25 2.54 -24.89 -17.30
CA ASP A 25 2.03 -26.25 -17.09
C ASP A 25 3.17 -27.27 -16.89
N GLU A 26 4.24 -27.19 -17.68
CA GLU A 26 5.43 -28.03 -17.47
C GLU A 26 6.14 -27.71 -16.15
N LEU A 27 6.16 -26.43 -15.74
CA LEU A 27 6.73 -26.02 -14.45
C LEU A 27 5.98 -26.62 -13.27
N LYS A 28 4.65 -26.73 -13.32
CA LYS A 28 3.85 -27.34 -12.25
C LYS A 28 4.30 -28.78 -11.97
N ASP A 29 4.49 -29.57 -13.02
CA ASP A 29 4.94 -30.96 -12.90
C ASP A 29 6.37 -31.03 -12.35
N MET A 30 7.27 -30.18 -12.84
CA MET A 30 8.65 -30.12 -12.34
C MET A 30 8.74 -29.66 -10.88
N ILE A 31 7.93 -28.68 -10.46
CA ILE A 31 7.84 -28.24 -9.06
C ILE A 31 7.36 -29.39 -8.19
N ARG A 32 6.29 -30.07 -8.60
CA ARG A 32 5.73 -31.23 -7.90
C ARG A 32 6.80 -32.30 -7.68
N ASP A 33 7.54 -32.67 -8.72
CA ASP A 33 8.59 -33.68 -8.64
C ASP A 33 9.73 -33.26 -7.70
N LYS A 34 10.18 -31.99 -7.78
CA LYS A 34 11.27 -31.46 -6.94
C LYS A 34 10.90 -31.41 -5.47
N PHE A 35 9.70 -30.95 -5.14
CA PHE A 35 9.23 -30.87 -3.76
C PHE A 35 8.91 -32.24 -3.18
N THR A 36 8.36 -33.17 -3.99
CA THR A 36 8.15 -34.57 -3.58
C THR A 36 9.49 -35.26 -3.26
N ALA A 37 10.50 -35.09 -4.13
CA ALA A 37 11.84 -35.65 -3.91
C ALA A 37 12.53 -35.06 -2.66
N SER A 38 12.22 -33.80 -2.35
CA SER A 38 12.80 -33.06 -1.23
C SER A 38 11.92 -33.09 0.04
N ALA A 39 10.74 -33.71 0.01
CA ALA A 39 9.75 -33.67 1.09
C ALA A 39 10.32 -34.10 2.46
N LYS A 40 11.18 -35.12 2.47
CA LYS A 40 11.86 -35.61 3.69
C LYS A 40 12.79 -34.59 4.34
N PHE A 41 13.22 -33.57 3.61
CA PHE A 41 14.09 -32.51 4.12
C PHE A 41 13.30 -31.47 4.94
N PHE A 42 12.00 -31.33 4.69
CA PHE A 42 11.23 -30.19 5.19
C PHE A 42 10.42 -30.45 6.47
N ASN A 43 10.41 -31.67 7.02
CA ASN A 43 9.94 -32.07 8.37
C ASN A 43 9.16 -31.02 9.18
N ASN A 44 7.96 -30.65 8.73
CA ASN A 44 7.05 -29.72 9.41
C ASN A 44 7.65 -28.33 9.72
N ALA A 45 8.60 -27.88 8.91
CA ALA A 45 9.27 -26.60 9.07
C ALA A 45 8.35 -25.44 8.67
N ALA A 46 8.35 -24.40 9.48
CA ALA A 46 7.74 -23.11 9.17
C ALA A 46 8.75 -22.32 8.30
N LEU A 47 8.43 -22.16 7.01
CA LEU A 47 9.36 -21.63 6.02
C LEU A 47 8.77 -20.43 5.29
N ALA A 48 9.61 -19.44 5.01
CA ALA A 48 9.30 -18.39 4.05
C ALA A 48 9.69 -18.87 2.64
N LEU A 49 8.82 -18.62 1.66
CA LEU A 49 8.99 -19.07 0.27
C LEU A 49 9.18 -17.86 -0.65
N SER A 50 10.24 -17.84 -1.46
CA SER A 50 10.42 -16.85 -2.51
C SER A 50 10.32 -17.52 -3.89
N LEU A 51 9.57 -16.92 -4.81
CA LEU A 51 9.39 -17.40 -6.18
C LEU A 51 10.22 -16.48 -7.09
N GLU A 52 11.21 -17.04 -7.77
CA GLU A 52 12.20 -16.26 -8.53
C GLU A 52 12.32 -16.73 -9.98
N GLY A 53 12.89 -15.89 -10.84
CA GLY A 53 13.37 -16.27 -12.17
C GLY A 53 12.36 -16.08 -13.30
N ARG A 54 11.11 -15.75 -12.99
CA ARG A 54 10.09 -15.32 -13.96
C ARG A 54 9.01 -14.49 -13.26
N GLU A 55 8.29 -13.68 -14.03
CA GLU A 55 7.06 -13.05 -13.55
C GLU A 55 5.92 -14.08 -13.48
N LEU A 56 5.11 -13.95 -12.44
CA LEU A 56 3.96 -14.79 -12.14
C LEU A 56 2.77 -13.88 -11.81
N SER A 57 1.57 -14.29 -12.22
CA SER A 57 0.34 -13.67 -11.73
C SER A 57 -0.04 -14.25 -10.36
N ASP A 58 -0.86 -13.52 -9.58
CA ASP A 58 -1.42 -13.98 -8.30
C ASP A 58 -2.03 -15.39 -8.40
N THR A 59 -2.68 -15.70 -9.53
CA THR A 59 -3.26 -17.03 -9.78
C THR A 59 -2.21 -18.12 -9.93
N GLN A 60 -1.11 -17.82 -10.63
CA GLN A 60 0.00 -18.75 -10.84
C GLN A 60 0.78 -18.99 -9.54
N GLU A 61 1.00 -17.95 -8.74
CA GLU A 61 1.62 -18.09 -7.42
C GLU A 61 0.78 -18.98 -6.51
N LYS A 62 -0.53 -18.77 -6.51
CA LYS A 62 -1.47 -19.61 -5.76
C LYS A 62 -1.43 -21.07 -6.22
N GLU A 63 -1.43 -21.34 -7.51
CA GLU A 63 -1.30 -22.71 -8.04
C GLU A 63 0.01 -23.38 -7.58
N ILE A 64 1.12 -22.65 -7.55
CA ILE A 64 2.40 -23.16 -7.06
C ILE A 64 2.32 -23.48 -5.56
N MET A 65 1.74 -22.56 -4.77
CA MET A 65 1.55 -22.74 -3.32
C MET A 65 0.70 -23.98 -3.03
N ASP A 66 -0.40 -24.16 -3.77
CA ASP A 66 -1.30 -25.30 -3.64
C ASP A 66 -0.53 -26.61 -3.91
N ILE A 67 0.26 -26.67 -4.99
CA ILE A 67 1.08 -27.85 -5.32
C ILE A 67 2.07 -28.19 -4.20
N ILE A 68 2.79 -27.19 -3.67
CA ILE A 68 3.78 -27.40 -2.61
C ILE A 68 3.10 -27.93 -1.34
N SER A 69 1.95 -27.36 -0.98
CA SER A 69 1.18 -27.77 0.19
C SER A 69 0.55 -29.16 0.05
N GLU A 70 0.23 -29.58 -1.18
CA GLU A 70 -0.35 -30.90 -1.46
C GLU A 70 0.69 -32.02 -1.30
N VAL A 71 1.93 -31.76 -1.74
CA VAL A 71 2.98 -32.80 -1.76
C VAL A 71 3.95 -32.76 -0.58
N THR A 72 3.87 -31.72 0.26
CA THR A 72 4.74 -31.57 1.43
C THR A 72 3.99 -31.07 2.65
N ASP A 73 4.46 -31.47 3.83
CA ASP A 73 3.97 -30.94 5.11
C ASP A 73 4.61 -29.57 5.46
N ILE A 74 4.95 -28.75 4.46
CA ILE A 74 5.56 -27.44 4.69
C ILE A 74 4.48 -26.47 5.15
N ASN A 75 4.74 -25.76 6.25
CA ASN A 75 3.93 -24.61 6.64
C ASN A 75 4.55 -23.32 6.06
N ILE A 76 3.99 -22.84 4.95
CA ILE A 76 4.46 -21.62 4.29
C ILE A 76 3.95 -20.41 5.08
N VAL A 77 4.86 -19.74 5.80
CA VAL A 77 4.51 -18.63 6.71
C VAL A 77 4.26 -17.34 5.93
N CYS A 78 5.05 -17.10 4.89
CA CYS A 78 4.91 -15.95 4.01
C CYS A 78 5.53 -16.24 2.63
N LEU A 79 4.94 -15.61 1.60
CA LEU A 79 5.60 -15.41 0.31
C LEU A 79 6.50 -14.17 0.43
N ILE A 80 7.79 -14.38 0.23
CA ILE A 80 8.78 -13.31 0.08
C ILE A 80 8.79 -12.96 -1.40
N ASP A 81 8.07 -11.91 -1.72
CA ASP A 81 8.16 -11.23 -3.00
C ASP A 81 9.58 -10.64 -3.12
N HIS A 82 10.41 -11.20 -4.01
CA HIS A 82 11.71 -10.61 -4.34
C HIS A 82 11.51 -9.53 -5.41
N ASP A 83 10.73 -8.53 -5.03
CA ASP A 83 10.73 -7.25 -5.70
C ASP A 83 12.00 -6.53 -5.25
N GLU A 84 13.05 -6.60 -6.09
CA GLU A 84 14.34 -5.94 -5.85
C GLU A 84 14.15 -4.45 -5.49
N GLU A 85 13.10 -3.79 -6.00
CA GLU A 85 12.78 -2.41 -5.67
C GLU A 85 12.28 -2.27 -4.22
N ARG A 86 11.44 -3.18 -3.74
CA ARG A 86 10.98 -3.19 -2.34
C ARG A 86 12.10 -3.52 -1.36
N ASP A 87 12.96 -4.48 -1.67
CA ASP A 87 14.10 -4.83 -0.82
C ASP A 87 15.06 -3.65 -0.66
N LEU A 88 15.27 -2.87 -1.73
CA LEU A 88 16.03 -1.62 -1.70
C LEU A 88 15.36 -0.56 -0.82
N ILE A 89 14.04 -0.40 -0.91
CA ILE A 89 13.26 0.53 -0.08
C ILE A 89 13.37 0.14 1.41
N TYR A 90 13.24 -1.15 1.73
CA TYR A 90 13.33 -1.64 3.11
C TYR A 90 14.74 -1.50 3.68
N GLN A 91 15.77 -1.89 2.92
CA GLN A 91 17.16 -1.76 3.36
C GLN A 91 17.54 -0.29 3.59
N ARG A 92 17.02 0.62 2.74
CA ARG A 92 17.25 2.06 2.88
C ARG A 92 16.50 2.67 4.04
N ALA A 93 15.22 2.31 4.26
CA ALA A 93 14.45 2.76 5.42
C ALA A 93 15.10 2.34 6.76
N VAL A 94 15.70 1.15 6.80
CA VAL A 94 16.48 0.67 7.96
C VAL A 94 17.79 1.44 8.10
N ALA A 95 18.49 1.72 7.01
CA ALA A 95 19.74 2.50 7.02
C ALA A 95 19.50 3.96 7.49
N ASP A 96 18.44 4.60 7.03
CA ASP A 96 18.05 5.97 7.41
C ASP A 96 17.63 6.04 8.88
N ALA A 97 16.92 5.03 9.39
CA ALA A 97 16.57 4.93 10.81
C ALA A 97 17.80 4.74 11.73
N MET A 98 18.88 4.16 11.21
CA MET A 98 20.13 3.96 11.96
C MET A 98 21.09 5.16 11.89
N ASN A 99 20.99 6.03 10.88
CA ASN A 99 21.84 7.21 10.70
C ASN A 99 21.09 8.52 11.00
N ASN A 100 20.87 8.79 12.29
CA ASN A 100 20.20 10.02 12.77
C ASN A 100 21.08 11.29 12.72
N LYS A 101 21.89 11.50 11.68
CA LYS A 101 22.63 12.76 11.49
C LYS A 101 22.75 13.15 10.02
N ASN A 102 22.20 14.33 9.74
CA ASN A 102 22.40 15.21 8.58
C ASN A 102 21.49 14.95 7.38
N LYS A 103 20.45 15.80 7.33
CA LYS A 103 19.80 16.27 6.11
C LYS A 103 20.84 16.80 5.11
N HIS A 104 20.51 16.58 3.83
CA HIS A 104 21.09 17.09 2.58
C HIS A 104 21.87 16.06 1.77
N ASP A 105 21.27 15.71 0.63
CA ASP A 105 21.83 15.07 -0.57
C ASP A 105 22.65 13.81 -0.34
N VAL A 106 21.96 12.67 -0.29
CA VAL A 106 22.59 11.38 -0.57
C VAL A 106 22.30 11.03 -2.04
N THR A 107 23.18 11.49 -2.93
CA THR A 107 23.31 10.94 -4.28
C THR A 107 23.80 9.50 -4.15
N ALA A 108 22.91 8.53 -4.34
CA ALA A 108 23.28 7.13 -4.41
C ALA A 108 23.50 6.76 -5.88
N GLU A 109 24.76 6.55 -6.28
CA GLU A 109 25.09 5.97 -7.57
C GLU A 109 24.68 4.49 -7.57
N ILE A 110 23.68 4.14 -8.37
CA ILE A 110 23.37 2.74 -8.70
C ILE A 110 23.46 2.62 -10.23
N MET A 111 24.43 1.83 -10.70
CA MET A 111 24.60 1.42 -12.10
C MET A 111 24.60 2.56 -13.15
N GLY A 112 25.17 3.73 -12.79
CA GLY A 112 25.41 4.83 -13.74
C GLY A 112 24.17 5.63 -14.17
N LYS A 113 23.06 5.54 -13.42
CA LYS A 113 21.85 6.33 -13.66
C LYS A 113 21.54 7.19 -12.44
N GLU A 114 21.51 8.51 -12.61
CA GLU A 114 21.06 9.44 -11.58
C GLU A 114 19.57 9.23 -11.33
N ILE A 115 19.22 8.70 -10.17
CA ILE A 115 17.83 8.60 -9.70
C ILE A 115 17.73 9.48 -8.46
N GLU A 116 17.09 10.64 -8.61
CA GLU A 116 16.69 11.50 -7.51
C GLU A 116 15.58 10.78 -6.72
N VAL A 117 15.93 10.09 -5.64
CA VAL A 117 14.96 9.47 -4.74
C VAL A 117 14.75 10.41 -3.55
N PRO A 118 13.53 10.91 -3.31
CA PRO A 118 13.27 11.85 -2.22
C PRO A 118 13.55 11.19 -0.87
N ALA A 119 14.43 11.79 -0.07
CA ALA A 119 14.92 11.30 1.23
C ALA A 119 13.89 11.38 2.38
N GLN A 120 12.59 11.33 2.05
CA GLN A 120 11.50 11.58 3.00
C GLN A 120 10.62 10.35 3.15
N PRO A 121 10.11 10.06 4.36
CA PRO A 121 9.26 8.89 4.59
C PRO A 121 8.04 8.96 3.67
N LEU A 122 7.79 7.90 2.88
CA LEU A 122 6.67 7.83 1.92
C LEU A 122 5.30 8.11 2.56
N CYS A 123 5.18 7.85 3.87
CA CYS A 123 3.96 8.12 4.65
C CYS A 123 4.30 8.46 6.12
N GLN A 124 3.62 9.47 6.68
CA GLN A 124 3.75 9.92 8.05
C GLN A 124 2.50 9.59 8.87
N PHE A 125 2.69 9.16 10.13
CA PHE A 125 1.58 8.97 11.07
C PHE A 125 1.49 10.15 12.04
N TYR A 126 0.29 10.70 12.19
CA TYR A 126 -0.02 11.72 13.19
C TYR A 126 -1.05 11.19 14.18
N LYS A 127 -0.72 11.19 15.47
CA LYS A 127 -1.63 10.79 16.54
C LYS A 127 -2.17 12.02 17.26
N GLY A 128 -3.45 12.32 17.04
CA GLY A 128 -4.11 13.44 17.68
C GLY A 128 -5.21 14.05 16.82
N THR A 129 -5.96 14.95 17.44
CA THR A 129 -7.03 15.71 16.78
C THR A 129 -6.53 17.07 16.38
N LEU A 130 -6.66 17.42 15.10
CA LEU A 130 -6.42 18.77 14.58
C LEU A 130 -7.61 19.66 14.92
N ARG A 131 -7.35 20.74 15.65
CA ARG A 131 -8.34 21.72 16.11
C ARG A 131 -8.23 23.02 15.31
N SER A 132 -9.21 23.91 15.51
CA SER A 132 -9.24 25.21 14.84
C SER A 132 -7.92 25.97 14.97
N GLY A 133 -7.36 26.37 13.82
CA GLY A 133 -6.10 27.10 13.72
C GLY A 133 -4.85 26.21 13.68
N GLN A 134 -4.97 24.90 13.91
CA GLN A 134 -3.85 23.97 13.76
C GLN A 134 -3.68 23.55 12.31
N VAL A 135 -2.42 23.51 11.86
CA VAL A 135 -2.04 23.11 10.51
C VAL A 135 -1.05 21.95 10.60
N LEU A 136 -1.33 20.85 9.90
CA LEU A 136 -0.41 19.74 9.69
C LEU A 136 0.05 19.77 8.25
N GLU A 137 1.34 20.00 8.03
CA GLU A 137 1.98 20.05 6.72
C GLU A 137 2.99 18.89 6.61
N THR A 138 2.93 18.16 5.50
CA THR A 138 3.88 17.10 5.18
C THR A 138 4.15 17.03 3.67
N GLU A 139 5.38 16.66 3.31
CA GLU A 139 5.77 16.47 1.91
C GLU A 139 5.50 15.04 1.42
N SER A 140 4.92 14.17 2.27
CA SER A 140 4.54 12.81 1.91
C SER A 140 3.06 12.52 2.17
N SER A 141 2.64 11.25 2.09
CA SER A 141 1.28 10.87 2.50
C SER A 141 1.13 10.94 4.02
N VAL A 142 -0.09 11.13 4.53
CA VAL A 142 -0.32 11.18 5.98
C VAL A 142 -1.50 10.34 6.43
N VAL A 143 -1.31 9.61 7.53
CA VAL A 143 -2.36 8.90 8.26
C VAL A 143 -2.59 9.59 9.60
N ILE A 144 -3.80 10.05 9.83
CA ILE A 144 -4.22 10.75 11.05
C ILE A 144 -5.02 9.78 11.92
N LEU A 145 -4.47 9.44 13.08
CA LEU A 145 -5.14 8.70 14.14
C LEU A 145 -5.90 9.68 15.05
N GLY A 146 -7.04 10.18 14.54
CA GLY A 146 -7.85 11.18 15.21
C GLY A 146 -8.75 11.95 14.24
N ASP A 147 -9.29 13.07 14.70
CA ASP A 147 -10.23 13.89 13.94
C ASP A 147 -9.54 15.14 13.36
N VAL A 148 -10.08 15.65 12.25
CA VAL A 148 -9.78 16.98 11.73
C VAL A 148 -11.02 17.85 11.93
N ASN A 149 -11.03 18.64 12.99
CA ASN A 149 -12.18 19.48 13.33
C ASN A 149 -12.28 20.73 12.44
N PRO A 150 -13.44 21.43 12.44
CA PRO A 150 -13.59 22.71 11.75
C PRO A 150 -12.47 23.69 12.13
N GLY A 151 -11.92 24.36 11.11
CA GLY A 151 -10.78 25.26 11.24
C GLY A 151 -9.41 24.58 11.37
N GLY A 152 -9.35 23.25 11.52
CA GLY A 152 -8.12 22.48 11.35
C GLY A 152 -7.78 22.33 9.86
N LYS A 153 -6.48 22.27 9.54
CA LYS A 153 -5.99 22.13 8.16
C LYS A 153 -4.94 21.04 8.05
N VAL A 154 -5.04 20.21 7.02
CA VAL A 154 -4.01 19.24 6.63
C VAL A 154 -3.54 19.56 5.22
N VAL A 155 -2.24 19.55 5.00
CA VAL A 155 -1.60 19.71 3.69
C VAL A 155 -0.60 18.57 3.51
N ALA A 156 -0.81 17.77 2.47
CA ALA A 156 0.05 16.66 2.10
C ALA A 156 0.35 16.71 0.61
N CYS A 157 1.60 16.48 0.22
CA CYS A 157 1.95 16.24 -1.19
C CYS A 157 1.48 14.86 -1.67
N GLY A 158 1.25 13.91 -0.74
CA GLY A 158 0.69 12.60 -1.04
C GLY A 158 -0.79 12.47 -0.69
N ASN A 159 -1.19 11.25 -0.34
CA ASN A 159 -2.54 10.88 0.07
C ASN A 159 -2.82 11.28 1.52
N VAL A 160 -4.09 11.47 1.87
CA VAL A 160 -4.50 11.78 3.25
C VAL A 160 -5.53 10.76 3.75
N ILE A 161 -5.23 10.09 4.85
CA ILE A 161 -6.14 9.12 5.47
C ILE A 161 -6.46 9.59 6.88
N VAL A 162 -7.73 9.85 7.17
CA VAL A 162 -8.23 10.26 8.47
C VAL A 162 -8.98 9.11 9.11
N LEU A 163 -8.38 8.48 10.11
CA LEU A 163 -8.99 7.43 10.92
C LEU A 163 -9.87 8.05 12.01
N GLY A 164 -10.85 8.87 11.59
CA GLY A 164 -11.75 9.65 12.44
C GLY A 164 -12.70 10.53 11.61
N SER A 165 -13.25 11.58 12.23
CA SER A 165 -14.11 12.56 11.56
C SER A 165 -13.29 13.65 10.85
N LEU A 166 -13.58 13.86 9.57
CA LEU A 166 -13.05 14.92 8.74
C LEU A 166 -14.09 16.03 8.58
N LYS A 167 -13.89 17.14 9.30
CA LYS A 167 -14.74 18.34 9.32
C LYS A 167 -14.00 19.64 9.01
N GLY A 168 -12.67 19.60 8.94
CA GLY A 168 -11.82 20.74 8.62
C GLY A 168 -11.52 20.87 7.12
N ASN A 169 -10.33 21.37 6.81
CA ASN A 169 -9.85 21.54 5.44
C ASN A 169 -8.72 20.54 5.15
N ILE A 170 -8.79 19.87 4.01
CA ILE A 170 -7.74 18.96 3.53
C ILE A 170 -7.22 19.40 2.17
N PHE A 171 -5.91 19.34 2.01
CA PHE A 171 -5.17 19.59 0.79
C PHE A 171 -4.30 18.35 0.55
N ALA A 172 -4.70 17.49 -0.38
CA ALA A 172 -3.93 16.32 -0.81
C ALA A 172 -3.31 16.58 -2.19
N GLY A 173 -2.25 15.85 -2.53
CA GLY A 173 -1.56 16.07 -3.81
C GLY A 173 -1.04 17.50 -3.98
N ALA A 174 -0.64 18.16 -2.88
CA ALA A 174 -0.29 19.59 -2.87
C ALA A 174 0.88 19.98 -3.81
N ASN A 175 1.63 19.00 -4.30
CA ASN A 175 2.66 19.14 -5.33
C ASN A 175 2.12 19.08 -6.78
N GLY A 176 0.80 19.06 -6.96
CA GLY A 176 0.13 18.92 -8.26
C GLY A 176 -0.25 17.49 -8.62
N ASN A 177 -0.16 16.53 -7.69
CA ASN A 177 -0.57 15.16 -7.95
C ASN A 177 -2.10 15.00 -7.92
N GLU A 178 -2.72 14.94 -9.11
CA GLU A 178 -4.16 14.74 -9.27
C GLU A 178 -4.63 13.32 -8.90
N ASN A 179 -3.74 12.34 -8.90
CA ASN A 179 -4.05 10.96 -8.51
C ASN A 179 -4.12 10.77 -6.99
N ALA A 180 -3.87 11.84 -6.21
CA ALA A 180 -3.97 11.76 -4.76
C ALA A 180 -5.43 11.58 -4.32
N PHE A 181 -5.64 10.86 -3.22
CA PHE A 181 -6.96 10.63 -2.66
C PHE A 181 -7.01 10.97 -1.17
N VAL A 182 -8.24 11.19 -0.68
CA VAL A 182 -8.54 11.45 0.73
C VAL A 182 -9.52 10.40 1.23
N VAL A 183 -9.19 9.69 2.29
CA VAL A 183 -10.10 8.74 2.96
C VAL A 183 -10.43 9.25 4.36
N ALA A 184 -11.68 9.14 4.77
CA ALA A 184 -12.08 9.39 6.16
C ALA A 184 -13.16 8.41 6.61
N LEU A 185 -13.19 8.06 7.90
CA LEU A 185 -14.27 7.25 8.46
C LEU A 185 -15.61 7.99 8.44
N ASP A 186 -15.58 9.30 8.67
CA ASP A 186 -16.73 10.20 8.61
C ASP A 186 -16.31 11.47 7.87
N MET A 187 -16.87 11.72 6.68
CA MET A 187 -16.43 12.77 5.77
C MET A 187 -17.49 13.86 5.60
N GLU A 188 -17.30 14.97 6.34
CA GLU A 188 -18.09 16.21 6.26
C GLU A 188 -17.16 17.45 6.20
N PRO A 189 -16.19 17.51 5.28
CA PRO A 189 -15.16 18.56 5.23
C PRO A 189 -15.73 19.93 4.90
N MET A 190 -15.13 20.98 5.45
CA MET A 190 -15.38 22.35 4.97
C MET A 190 -14.84 22.54 3.54
N GLN A 191 -13.69 21.92 3.25
CA GLN A 191 -13.03 21.98 1.95
C GLN A 191 -12.12 20.76 1.76
N ILE A 192 -12.17 20.17 0.56
CA ILE A 192 -11.15 19.24 0.06
C ILE A 192 -10.53 19.88 -1.18
N LYS A 193 -9.19 19.94 -1.20
CA LYS A 193 -8.40 20.28 -2.38
C LYS A 193 -7.53 19.08 -2.73
N ILE A 194 -7.57 18.64 -3.98
CA ILE A 194 -6.70 17.60 -4.52
C ILE A 194 -5.99 18.20 -5.73
N ALA A 195 -4.66 18.23 -5.72
CA ALA A 195 -3.87 19.03 -6.67
C ALA A 195 -4.40 20.47 -6.74
N ASP A 196 -4.89 20.92 -7.90
CA ASP A 196 -5.49 22.25 -8.07
C ASP A 196 -7.01 22.28 -8.02
N ILE A 197 -7.66 21.12 -7.93
CA ILE A 197 -9.11 20.99 -7.94
C ILE A 197 -9.63 21.15 -6.52
N ILE A 198 -10.69 21.94 -6.36
CA ILE A 198 -11.28 22.26 -5.06
C ILE A 198 -12.74 21.85 -5.05
N ALA A 199 -13.10 21.07 -4.04
CA ALA A 199 -14.48 20.83 -3.65
C ALA A 199 -14.76 21.40 -2.27
N ARG A 200 -15.98 21.87 -2.10
CA ARG A 200 -16.55 22.20 -0.79
C ARG A 200 -17.79 21.35 -0.64
N CYS A 201 -18.04 20.83 0.55
CA CYS A 201 -19.36 20.27 0.82
C CYS A 201 -20.38 21.36 0.50
N SER A 202 -21.30 21.06 -0.42
CA SER A 202 -22.34 22.00 -0.80
C SER A 202 -23.16 22.37 0.43
N ASP A 203 -23.58 23.63 0.51
CA ASP A 203 -24.64 24.10 1.42
C ASP A 203 -26.01 23.51 1.01
N SER A 204 -26.05 22.22 0.66
CA SER A 204 -27.29 21.48 0.62
C SER A 204 -27.79 21.45 2.06
N SER A 205 -28.58 22.49 2.36
CA SER A 205 -29.54 22.54 3.45
C SER A 205 -29.98 21.12 3.72
N PRO A 206 -29.81 20.58 4.95
CA PRO A 206 -30.21 19.21 5.21
C PRO A 206 -31.66 19.12 4.77
N VAL A 207 -31.92 18.41 3.65
CA VAL A 207 -33.28 18.14 3.19
C VAL A 207 -33.93 17.56 4.43
N ARG A 208 -34.85 18.34 5.03
CA ARG A 208 -35.35 18.13 6.40
C ARG A 208 -35.67 16.66 6.60
N LYS A 209 -34.70 15.88 7.07
CA LYS A 209 -34.92 14.52 7.54
C LYS A 209 -35.63 14.75 8.85
N LYS A 210 -36.97 14.78 8.76
CA LYS A 210 -37.92 14.79 9.88
C LYS A 210 -37.28 14.02 11.02
N LEU A 211 -37.28 14.59 12.25
CA LEU A 211 -36.77 13.98 13.48
C LEU A 211 -37.01 12.47 13.49
N LYS A 212 -36.07 11.71 12.96
CA LYS A 212 -35.93 10.29 13.21
C LYS A 212 -34.92 10.25 14.33
N VAL A 213 -35.35 9.69 15.45
CA VAL A 213 -34.50 9.23 16.55
C VAL A 213 -33.16 8.80 15.95
N LYS A 214 -32.05 9.41 16.40
CA LYS A 214 -30.69 9.08 15.95
C LYS A 214 -30.38 7.63 16.32
N THR A 215 -30.89 6.67 15.56
CA THR A 215 -30.28 5.37 15.43
C THR A 215 -28.91 5.65 14.85
N LYS A 216 -27.86 5.37 15.62
CA LYS A 216 -26.46 5.58 15.25
C LYS A 216 -26.24 4.84 13.91
N GLN A 217 -26.30 5.56 12.79
CA GLN A 217 -25.99 4.95 11.50
C GLN A 217 -24.56 4.42 11.58
N PRO A 218 -24.26 3.24 11.02
CA PRO A 218 -22.91 2.75 10.99
C PRO A 218 -22.03 3.79 10.30
N VAL A 219 -20.86 4.05 10.89
CA VAL A 219 -19.84 4.93 10.30
C VAL A 219 -19.39 4.25 9.03
N GLN A 220 -19.78 4.79 7.87
CA GLN A 220 -19.38 4.30 6.56
C GLN A 220 -18.21 5.15 6.10
N PRO A 221 -17.01 4.56 5.95
CA PRO A 221 -15.87 5.28 5.42
C PRO A 221 -16.17 5.79 4.03
N LYS A 222 -15.61 6.95 3.71
CA LYS A 222 -15.75 7.60 2.41
C LYS A 222 -14.39 7.90 1.82
N ILE A 223 -14.34 7.94 0.50
CA ILE A 223 -13.17 8.33 -0.26
C ILE A 223 -13.51 9.52 -1.14
N ALA A 224 -12.56 10.46 -1.24
CA ALA A 224 -12.58 11.55 -2.20
C ALA A 224 -11.39 11.44 -3.14
N TYR A 225 -11.65 11.55 -4.44
CA TYR A 225 -10.66 11.43 -5.51
C TYR A 225 -11.06 12.32 -6.69
N VAL A 226 -10.11 12.59 -7.57
CA VAL A 226 -10.33 13.35 -8.80
C VAL A 226 -10.71 12.40 -9.92
N TYR A 227 -11.80 12.72 -10.62
CA TYR A 227 -12.19 12.06 -11.85
C TYR A 227 -12.74 13.11 -12.83
N GLU A 228 -12.28 13.09 -14.08
CA GLU A 228 -12.66 14.06 -15.12
C GLU A 228 -12.65 15.54 -14.64
N GLY A 229 -11.62 15.93 -13.88
CA GLY A 229 -11.43 17.30 -13.38
C GLY A 229 -12.37 17.72 -12.25
N ASN A 230 -13.13 16.79 -11.67
CA ASN A 230 -14.02 17.03 -10.54
C ASN A 230 -13.64 16.12 -9.36
N ILE A 231 -13.88 16.60 -8.13
CA ILE A 231 -13.71 15.74 -6.95
C ILE A 231 -15.03 15.04 -6.66
N TYR A 232 -14.99 13.72 -6.65
CA TYR A 232 -16.10 12.86 -6.24
C TYR A 232 -15.91 12.45 -4.79
N VAL A 233 -17.02 12.21 -4.08
CA VAL A 233 -17.01 11.70 -2.71
C VAL A 233 -17.98 10.52 -2.66
N GLU A 234 -17.44 9.33 -2.48
CA GLU A 234 -18.19 8.08 -2.51
C GLU A 234 -18.00 7.27 -1.23
N ASP A 235 -18.93 6.34 -0.98
CA ASP A 235 -18.76 5.36 0.08
C ASP A 235 -17.61 4.40 -0.31
N PHE A 236 -16.73 4.07 0.64
CA PHE A 236 -15.55 3.27 0.38
C PHE A 236 -15.93 1.78 0.21
N GLU A 237 -16.45 1.45 -0.96
CA GLU A 237 -16.82 0.10 -1.39
C GLU A 237 -15.81 -0.46 -2.41
N GLN A 238 -15.83 -1.78 -2.59
CA GLN A 238 -14.84 -2.50 -3.40
C GLN A 238 -14.81 -2.06 -4.87
N ASN A 239 -15.93 -1.55 -5.40
CA ASN A 239 -16.05 -1.07 -6.78
C ASN A 239 -15.30 0.25 -7.00
N VAL A 240 -15.18 1.10 -5.97
CA VAL A 240 -14.52 2.41 -6.07
C VAL A 240 -13.00 2.26 -6.27
N LEU A 241 -12.44 1.07 -5.99
CA LEU A 241 -11.02 0.80 -6.17
C LEU A 241 -10.59 0.83 -7.65
N GLU A 242 -11.50 0.58 -8.59
CA GLU A 242 -11.20 0.61 -10.04
C GLU A 242 -10.96 2.05 -10.55
N ASP A 243 -11.56 3.04 -9.89
CA ASP A 243 -11.46 4.46 -10.25
C ASP A 243 -10.25 5.17 -9.60
N ILE A 244 -9.54 4.48 -8.70
CA ILE A 244 -8.34 5.02 -8.05
C ILE A 244 -7.12 4.63 -8.87
N HIS A 245 -6.38 5.63 -9.35
CA HIS A 245 -5.10 5.44 -10.02
C HIS A 245 -3.96 5.58 -8.98
N LEU A 246 -3.17 4.52 -8.78
CA LEU A 246 -2.02 4.48 -7.86
C LEU A 246 -0.69 4.64 -8.59
#